data_AF-A0A960IYC7-F1
#
_entry.id   AF-A0A960IYC7-F1
#
_cell.length_a   1.000
_cell.length_b   1.000
_cell.length_c   1.000
_cell.angle_alpha   90.00
_cell.angle_beta   90.00
_cell.angle_gamma   90.00
#
_symmetry.space_group_name_H-M   'P 1'
#
loop_
_entity.id
_entity.type
_entity.pdbx_description
1 polymer ?
#
loop_
_entity_poly.entity_id
_entity_poly.type
_entity_poly.pdbx_seq_one_letter_code
_entity_poly.pdbx_strand_id
1 'polypeptide(L)'
;ARLDYYDVWLPVLAPSAELVALGRSATTDAEWRRFERGYLREMAASDPAGVLDLLAAASPTVELSVGCYCEDEARCHRSLLGGLLAGLGAVMAGP
;
A
#
# COMPACT_ATOMS: atom_id res chain seq x y z
N ALA A 1 -4.34 -12.08 2.89
CA ALA A 1 -4.68 -12.42 4.30
C ALA A 1 -5.37 -13.78 4.28
N ARG A 2 -4.93 -14.77 5.08
CA ARG A 2 -5.45 -16.16 5.04
C ARG A 2 -6.91 -16.29 5.49
N LEU A 3 -7.46 -15.25 6.11
CA LEU A 3 -8.78 -15.25 6.75
C LEU A 3 -9.69 -14.11 6.27
N ASP A 4 -9.29 -13.33 5.25
CA ASP A 4 -10.04 -12.17 4.73
C ASP A 4 -10.46 -11.11 5.77
N TYR A 5 -9.81 -11.10 6.94
CA TYR A 5 -10.00 -10.07 7.95
C TYR A 5 -8.92 -8.99 7.83
N TYR A 6 -9.36 -7.74 7.92
CA TYR A 6 -8.53 -6.59 8.20
C TYR A 6 -8.82 -6.15 9.63
N ASP A 7 -7.80 -5.97 10.45
CA ASP A 7 -7.98 -5.42 11.81
C ASP A 7 -8.48 -3.98 11.74
N VAL A 8 -7.99 -3.22 10.76
CA VAL A 8 -8.35 -1.82 10.55
C VAL A 8 -8.55 -1.55 9.05
N TRP A 9 -9.60 -0.80 8.73
CA TRP A 9 -9.85 -0.27 7.39
C TRP A 9 -9.35 1.18 7.31
N LEU A 10 -8.30 1.43 6.52
CA LEU A 10 -7.70 2.76 6.32
C LEU A 10 -7.81 3.20 4.84
N PRO A 11 -8.96 3.75 4.41
CA PRO A 11 -9.17 4.23 3.04
C PRO A 11 -8.13 5.25 2.57
N VAL A 12 -7.58 6.03 3.50
CA VAL A 12 -6.56 7.05 3.23
C VAL A 12 -5.27 6.47 2.64
N LEU A 13 -5.00 5.17 2.84
CA LEU A 13 -3.85 4.47 2.27
C LEU A 13 -4.23 3.61 1.05
N ALA A 14 -5.51 3.56 0.67
CA ALA A 14 -5.96 2.84 -0.51
C ALA A 14 -5.76 3.71 -1.76
N PRO A 15 -5.44 3.11 -2.93
CA PRO A 15 -5.46 3.84 -4.19
C PRO A 15 -6.87 4.37 -4.48
N SER A 16 -6.96 5.55 -5.10
CA SER A 16 -8.24 6.07 -5.59
C SER A 16 -8.93 5.11 -6.55
N ALA A 17 -10.25 5.24 -6.71
CA ALA A 17 -11.01 4.39 -7.63
C ALA A 17 -10.49 4.46 -9.08
N GLU A 18 -10.01 5.64 -9.50
CA GLU A 18 -9.40 5.85 -10.81
C GLU A 18 -8.09 5.07 -10.96
N LEU A 19 -7.23 5.10 -9.93
CA LEU A 19 -6.00 4.30 -9.92
C LEU A 19 -6.30 2.81 -9.82
N VAL A 20 -7.31 2.38 -9.04
CA VAL A 20 -7.73 0.96 -9.01
C VAL A 20 -8.12 0.49 -10.41
N ALA A 21 -8.90 1.27 -11.15
CA ALA A 21 -9.29 0.96 -12.53
C ALA A 21 -8.07 0.87 -13.45
N LEU A 22 -7.11 1.81 -13.32
CA LEU A 22 -5.87 1.82 -14.09
C LEU A 22 -4.97 0.61 -13.77
N GLY A 23 -4.82 0.27 -12.49
CA GLY A 23 -4.01 -0.86 -12.06
C GLY A 23 -4.58 -2.19 -12.53
N ARG A 24 -5.92 -2.34 -12.48
CA ARG A 24 -6.61 -3.55 -12.95
C ARG A 24 -6.60 -3.72 -14.48
N SER A 25 -6.52 -2.63 -15.24
CA SER A 25 -6.46 -2.69 -16.71
C SER A 25 -5.04 -2.78 -17.26
N ALA A 26 -4.01 -2.64 -16.42
CA ALA A 26 -2.62 -2.69 -16.84
C ALA A 26 -2.22 -4.09 -17.31
N THR A 27 -1.94 -4.22 -18.61
CA THR A 27 -1.46 -5.46 -19.24
C THR A 27 0.04 -5.42 -19.53
N THR A 28 0.62 -4.22 -19.53
CA THR A 28 2.04 -3.99 -19.78
C THR A 28 2.75 -3.39 -18.57
N ASP A 29 4.08 -3.51 -18.53
CA ASP A 29 4.89 -2.89 -17.48
C ASP A 29 4.82 -1.36 -17.52
N ALA A 30 4.67 -0.78 -18.70
CA ALA A 30 4.56 0.67 -18.86
C ALA A 30 3.27 1.21 -18.23
N GLU A 31 2.14 0.50 -18.42
CA GLU A 31 0.86 0.81 -17.79
C GLU A 31 0.94 0.62 -16.27
N TRP A 32 1.53 -0.48 -15.82
CA TRP A 32 1.72 -0.72 -14.37
C TRP A 32 2.56 0.38 -13.71
N ARG A 33 3.67 0.79 -14.34
CA ARG A 33 4.49 1.91 -13.85
C ARG A 33 3.71 3.23 -13.79
N ARG A 34 2.68 3.42 -14.62
CA ARG A 34 1.80 4.60 -14.54
C ARG A 34 0.94 4.56 -13.28
N PHE A 35 0.37 3.39 -12.95
CA PHE A 35 -0.34 3.16 -11.69
C PHE A 35 0.58 3.42 -10.49
N GLU A 36 1.77 2.80 -10.48
CA GLU A 36 2.76 2.95 -9.40
C GLU A 36 3.08 4.42 -9.12
N ARG A 37 3.46 5.18 -10.16
CA ARG A 37 3.73 6.62 -10.01
C ARG A 37 2.50 7.40 -9.53
N GLY A 38 1.30 7.00 -9.93
CA GLY A 38 0.05 7.59 -9.46
C GLY A 38 -0.14 7.37 -7.97
N TYR A 39 -0.02 6.12 -7.53
CA TYR A 39 -0.23 5.74 -6.14
C TYR A 39 0.81 6.38 -5.21
N LEU A 40 2.09 6.39 -5.62
CA LEU A 40 3.14 7.07 -4.85
C LEU A 40 2.87 8.57 -4.69
N ARG A 41 2.26 9.24 -5.69
CA ARG A 41 1.84 10.64 -5.55
C ARG A 41 0.68 10.81 -4.59
N GLU A 42 -0.29 9.89 -4.58
CA GLU A 42 -1.38 9.92 -3.59
C GLU A 42 -0.81 9.74 -2.18
N MET A 43 0.12 8.81 -1.99
CA MET A 43 0.75 8.55 -0.69
C MET A 43 1.64 9.70 -0.19
N ALA A 44 2.10 10.58 -1.09
CA ALA A 44 2.86 11.79 -0.75
C ALA A 44 1.95 12.98 -0.36
N ALA A 45 0.63 12.85 -0.44
CA ALA A 45 -0.28 13.87 0.06
C ALA A 45 -0.23 13.95 1.60
N SER A 46 -0.64 15.08 2.18
CA SER A 46 -0.50 15.34 3.62
C SER A 46 -1.17 14.28 4.50
N ASP A 47 -2.40 13.88 4.18
CA ASP A 47 -3.15 12.94 5.04
C ASP A 47 -2.52 11.52 5.00
N PRO A 48 -2.27 10.91 3.82
CA PRO A 48 -1.60 9.62 3.76
C PRO A 48 -0.20 9.65 4.36
N ALA A 49 0.59 10.68 4.09
CA ALA A 49 1.96 10.80 4.62
C ALA A 49 1.97 10.82 6.16
N GLY A 50 1.11 11.61 6.78
CA GLY A 50 1.01 11.64 8.25
C GLY A 50 0.57 10.30 8.85
N VAL A 51 -0.31 9.56 8.16
CA VAL A 51 -0.72 8.21 8.60
C VAL A 51 0.41 7.20 8.43
N LEU A 52 1.18 7.28 7.34
CA LEU A 52 2.35 6.44 7.13
C LEU A 52 3.41 6.67 8.21
N ASP A 53 3.70 7.92 8.55
CA ASP A 53 4.64 8.28 9.61
C ASP A 53 4.19 7.73 10.97
N LEU A 54 2.89 7.86 11.28
CA LEU A 54 2.31 7.31 12.51
C LEU A 54 2.44 5.78 12.58
N LEU A 55 2.10 5.08 11.49
CA LEU A 55 2.20 3.63 11.43
C LEU A 55 3.66 3.17 11.56
N ALA A 56 4.58 3.83 10.87
CA ALA A 56 6.00 3.55 10.99
C ALA A 56 6.50 3.74 12.43
N ALA A 57 6.11 4.82 13.10
CA ALA A 57 6.46 5.09 14.49
C ALA A 57 5.87 4.07 15.48
N ALA A 58 4.66 3.54 15.20
CA ALA A 58 3.99 2.56 16.05
C ALA A 58 4.51 1.13 15.85
N SER A 59 5.04 0.82 14.66
CA SER A 59 5.45 -0.52 14.23
C SER A 59 6.36 -1.32 15.17
N PRO A 60 7.22 -0.73 16.05
CA PRO A 60 7.98 -1.53 17.02
C PRO A 60 7.11 -2.18 18.12
N THR A 61 5.86 -1.73 18.27
CA THR A 61 4.94 -2.15 19.33
C THR A 61 3.68 -2.83 18.80
N VAL A 62 3.48 -2.85 17.48
CA VAL A 62 2.34 -3.50 16.82
C VAL A 62 2.82 -4.24 15.58
N GLU A 63 2.31 -5.45 15.35
CA GLU A 63 2.60 -6.18 14.12
C GLU A 63 1.82 -5.56 12.95
N LEU A 64 2.54 -5.09 11.94
CA LEU A 64 1.95 -4.50 10.75
C LEU A 64 1.95 -5.47 9.59
N SER A 65 0.81 -5.61 8.95
CA SER A 65 0.62 -6.33 7.69
C SER A 65 -0.29 -5.53 6.77
N VAL A 66 0.04 -5.48 5.47
CA VAL A 66 -0.78 -4.80 4.47
C VAL A 66 -1.53 -5.85 3.66
N GLY A 67 -2.86 -5.82 3.72
CA GLY A 67 -3.69 -6.71 2.91
C GLY A 67 -4.23 -6.01 1.66
N CYS A 68 -4.45 -6.83 0.63
CA CYS A 68 -5.23 -6.52 -0.56
C CYS A 68 -5.74 -7.83 -1.15
N TYR A 69 -6.73 -7.77 -2.03
CA TYR A 69 -7.31 -8.92 -2.74
C TYR A 69 -6.77 -9.11 -4.17
N CYS A 70 -5.67 -8.46 -4.54
CA CYS A 70 -5.01 -8.72 -5.83
C CYS A 70 -4.34 -10.10 -5.82
N GLU A 71 -4.50 -10.87 -6.89
CA GLU A 71 -3.89 -12.19 -7.07
C GLU A 71 -2.36 -12.12 -7.16
N ASP A 72 -1.84 -11.18 -7.96
CA ASP A 72 -0.40 -10.96 -8.14
C ASP A 72 0.10 -9.88 -7.15
N GLU A 73 0.96 -10.29 -6.21
CA GLU A 73 1.60 -9.38 -5.27
C GLU A 73 2.54 -8.38 -5.93
N ALA A 74 3.27 -8.80 -6.98
CA ALA A 74 4.19 -7.91 -7.70
C ALA A 74 3.44 -6.81 -8.45
N ARG A 75 2.15 -7.02 -8.73
CA ARG A 75 1.22 -6.05 -9.32
C ARG A 75 0.12 -5.63 -8.35
N CYS A 76 0.49 -5.40 -7.09
CA CYS A 76 -0.43 -4.95 -6.07
C CYS A 76 0.09 -3.69 -5.36
N HIS A 77 -0.83 -2.80 -5.00
CA HIS A 77 -0.49 -1.62 -4.18
C HIS A 77 0.09 -2.01 -2.81
N ARG A 78 -0.22 -3.21 -2.28
CA ARG A 78 0.29 -3.65 -0.98
C ARG A 78 1.82 -3.73 -0.92
N SER A 79 2.45 -4.09 -2.04
CA SER A 79 3.91 -4.15 -2.16
C SER A 79 4.51 -2.74 -2.17
N LEU A 80 3.84 -1.79 -2.83
CA LEU A 80 4.24 -0.39 -2.83
C LEU A 80 4.10 0.25 -1.44
N LEU A 81 2.96 0.00 -0.78
CA LEU A 81 2.67 0.50 0.56
C LEU A 81 3.63 -0.09 1.60
N GLY A 82 3.90 -1.39 1.53
CA GLY A 82 4.91 -2.06 2.36
C GLY A 82 6.30 -1.46 2.15
N GLY A 83 6.67 -1.16 0.90
CA GLY A 83 7.93 -0.48 0.58
C GLY A 83 8.02 0.94 1.16
N LEU A 84 6.93 1.70 1.14
CA LEU A 84 6.86 3.04 1.76
C LEU A 84 7.06 2.95 3.28
N LEU A 85 6.34 2.05 3.95
CA LEU A 85 6.46 1.84 5.39
C LEU A 85 7.89 1.40 5.76
N ALA A 86 8.46 0.45 5.03
CA ALA A 86 9.84 0.02 5.25
C ALA A 86 10.85 1.16 5.02
N GLY A 87 10.64 2.00 4.00
CA GLY A 87 11.45 3.18 3.74
C GLY A 87 11.40 4.23 4.85
N LEU A 88 10.29 4.31 5.58
CA LEU A 88 10.11 5.14 6.77
C LEU A 88 10.65 4.47 8.06
N GLY A 89 11.23 3.28 7.96
CA GLY A 89 11.79 2.55 9.10
C GLY A 89 10.78 1.71 9.88
N ALA A 90 9.61 1.40 9.30
CA ALA A 90 8.64 0.53 9.94
C ALA A 90 9.19 -0.90 10.12
N VAL A 91 8.99 -1.47 11.30
CA VAL A 91 9.18 -2.90 11.56
C VAL A 91 8.01 -3.65 10.95
N MET A 92 8.25 -4.26 9.79
CA MET A 92 7.25 -5.07 9.10
C MET A 92 7.31 -6.51 9.59
N ALA A 93 6.16 -7.17 9.71
CA ALA A 93 6.15 -8.62 9.86
C ALA A 93 6.88 -9.24 8.64
N GLY A 94 7.77 -10.20 8.90
CA GLY A 94 8.45 -10.94 7.84
C GLY A 94 7.44 -11.70 6.95
N PRO A 95 7.87 -12.16 5.76
CA PRO A 95 7.03 -12.94 4.87
C PRO A 95 6.52 -14.25 5.49
#